data_AF-A0A9E5GDY6-F1
#
_entry.id   AF-A0A9E5GDY6-F1
#
_cell.length_a   1.000
_cell.length_b   1.000
_cell.length_c   1.000
_cell.angle_alpha   90.00
_cell.angle_beta   90.00
_cell.angle_gamma   90.00
#
_symmetry.space_group_name_H-M   'P 1'
#
loop_
_entity.id
_entity.type
_entity.pdbx_description
1 polymer ?
#
loop_
_entity_poly.entity_id
_entity_poly.type
_entity_poly.pdbx_seq_one_letter_code
_entity_poly.pdbx_strand_id
1 'polypeptide(L)' 'MNILFLNTTGGFFGGVEQNIALAAKGLAELGHVCSFAYAKGSGIEQDAFNAIFAHVWDVGKTSLLEVVHNNQIE' A
#
# COMPACT_ATOMS: atom_id res chain seq x y z
N MET A 1 -7.29 11.13 -7.56
CA MET A 1 -7.77 9.76 -7.88
C MET A 1 -7.28 8.83 -6.80
N ASN A 2 -7.99 7.74 -6.55
CA ASN A 2 -7.56 6.73 -5.58
C ASN A 2 -6.75 5.66 -6.31
N ILE A 3 -5.55 5.37 -5.80
CA ILE A 3 -4.58 4.45 -6.40
C ILE A 3 -4.26 3.37 -5.37
N LEU A 4 -4.51 2.12 -5.74
CA LEU A 4 -4.21 0.96 -4.91
C LEU A 4 -2.91 0.29 -5.39
N PHE A 5 -1.91 0.26 -4.51
CA PHE A 5 -0.72 -0.57 -4.68
C PHE A 5 -0.97 -1.95 -4.06
N LEU A 6 -0.62 -3.01 -4.80
CA LEU A 6 -0.75 -4.40 -4.38
C LEU A 6 0.60 -5.09 -4.44
N ASN A 7 0.99 -5.76 -3.36
CA ASN A 7 2.20 -6.56 -3.33
C ASN A 7 2.02 -7.84 -2.51
N THR A 8 2.90 -8.81 -2.69
CA THR A 8 2.92 -9.99 -1.80
C THR A 8 3.50 -9.64 -0.43
N THR A 9 4.42 -8.69 -0.37
CA THR A 9 5.17 -8.34 0.84
C THR A 9 4.76 -6.97 1.38
N GLY A 10 4.45 -6.89 2.67
CA GLY A 10 4.33 -5.63 3.42
C GLY A 10 5.65 -5.26 4.09
N GLY A 11 5.94 -3.95 4.16
CA GLY A 11 7.19 -3.41 4.71
C GLY A 11 8.31 -3.31 3.66
N PHE A 12 9.48 -2.82 4.03
CA PHE A 12 10.63 -2.79 3.12
C PHE A 12 11.27 -4.19 3.06
N PHE A 13 11.41 -4.77 1.87
CA PHE A 13 12.08 -6.05 1.69
C PHE A 13 13.19 -5.98 0.64
N GLY A 14 12.91 -5.38 -0.52
CA GLY A 14 13.89 -5.14 -1.57
C GLY A 14 13.53 -3.95 -2.45
N GLY A 15 14.05 -3.97 -3.68
CA GLY A 15 13.90 -2.86 -4.63
C GLY A 15 12.46 -2.58 -5.07
N VAL A 16 11.59 -3.60 -5.04
CA VAL A 16 10.17 -3.43 -5.42
C VAL A 16 9.45 -2.56 -4.39
N GLU A 17 9.63 -2.83 -3.10
CA GLU A 17 9.00 -2.05 -2.04
C GLU A 17 9.55 -0.62 -2.01
N GLN A 18 10.84 -0.43 -2.29
CA GLN A 18 11.42 0.91 -2.46
C GLN A 18 10.81 1.65 -3.66
N ASN A 19 10.58 0.96 -4.79
CA ASN A 19 9.94 1.55 -5.96
C ASN A 19 8.48 1.93 -5.67
N ILE A 20 7.73 1.06 -5.01
CA ILE A 20 6.36 1.32 -4.55
C ILE A 20 6.32 2.56 -3.64
N ALA A 21 7.22 2.63 -2.65
CA ALA A 21 7.32 3.77 -1.74
C ALA A 21 7.63 5.08 -2.48
N LEU A 22 8.56 5.06 -3.44
CA LEU A 22 8.91 6.23 -4.25
C LEU A 22 7.74 6.68 -5.14
N ALA A 23 7.08 5.73 -5.81
CA ALA A 23 5.92 6.01 -6.67
C ALA A 23 4.74 6.57 -5.86
N ALA A 24 4.43 5.98 -4.72
CA ALA A 24 3.35 6.42 -3.85
C ALA A 24 3.57 7.86 -3.35
N LYS A 25 4.80 8.20 -2.91
CA LYS A 25 5.15 9.57 -2.51
C LYS A 25 4.97 10.57 -3.64
N GLY A 26 5.53 10.28 -4.83
CA GLY A 26 5.40 11.18 -5.97
C GLY A 26 3.95 11.37 -6.44
N LEU A 27 3.14 10.31 -6.41
CA LEU A 27 1.71 10.40 -6.74
C LEU A 27 0.93 11.17 -5.68
N ALA A 28 1.25 11.01 -4.39
CA ALA A 28 0.65 11.79 -3.32
C ALA A 28 0.94 13.29 -3.46
N GLU A 29 2.16 13.66 -3.85
CA GLU A 29 2.54 15.05 -4.16
C GLU A 29 1.73 15.65 -5.31
N LEU A 30 1.24 14.83 -6.24
CA LEU A 30 0.35 15.23 -7.33
C LEU A 30 -1.14 15.24 -6.94
N GLY A 31 -1.46 14.99 -5.67
CA GLY A 31 -2.84 15.02 -5.14
C GLY A 31 -3.61 13.71 -5.31
N HIS A 32 -2.93 12.59 -5.55
CA HIS A 32 -3.56 11.27 -5.54
C HIS A 32 -3.62 10.69 -4.12
N VAL A 33 -4.69 9.94 -3.81
CA VAL A 33 -4.77 9.15 -2.59
C VAL A 33 -4.15 7.79 -2.89
N CYS A 34 -3.04 7.47 -2.23
CA CYS A 34 -2.34 6.20 -2.43
C CYS A 34 -2.59 5.28 -1.24
N SER A 35 -3.09 4.08 -1.52
CA SER A 35 -3.35 3.04 -0.54
C SER A 35 -2.53 1.79 -0.87
N PHE A 36 -2.33 0.92 0.12
CA PHE A 36 -1.51 -0.27 -0.04
C PHE A 36 -2.19 -1.53 0.51
N ALA A 37 -2.05 -2.64 -0.19
CA ALA A 37 -2.51 -3.93 0.28
C ALA A 37 -1.42 -4.99 0.07
N TYR A 38 -1.24 -5.85 1.08
CA TYR A 38 -0.20 -6.87 1.06
C TYR A 38 -0.68 -8.23 1.53
N ALA A 39 -0.07 -9.31 1.02
CA ALA A 39 -0.40 -10.67 1.41
C ALA A 39 0.31 -11.14 2.68
N LYS A 40 1.54 -10.68 2.93
CA LYS A 40 2.33 -11.04 4.12
C LYS A 40 3.22 -9.89 4.60
N GLY A 41 3.02 -9.45 5.84
CA GLY A 41 3.92 -8.49 6.51
C GLY A 41 5.22 -9.16 6.93
N SER A 42 6.20 -9.21 6.02
CA SER A 42 7.50 -9.88 6.25
C SER A 42 8.71 -9.02 5.90
N GLY A 43 8.48 -7.80 5.42
CA GLY A 43 9.51 -6.78 5.31
C GLY A 43 9.87 -6.18 6.67
N ILE A 44 10.99 -5.48 6.70
CA ILE A 44 11.41 -4.68 7.83
C ILE A 44 10.66 -3.34 7.85
N GLU A 45 10.62 -2.70 9.02
CA GLU A 45 10.06 -1.36 9.20
C GLU A 45 8.64 -1.19 8.62
N GLN A 46 7.79 -2.20 8.81
CA GLN A 46 6.40 -2.22 8.31
C GLN A 46 5.64 -0.93 8.66
N ASP A 47 5.77 -0.41 9.87
CA ASP A 47 5.05 0.79 10.31
C ASP A 47 5.51 2.05 9.55
N ALA A 48 6.82 2.19 9.32
CA ALA A 48 7.38 3.30 8.55
C ALA A 48 6.96 3.22 7.08
N PHE A 49 6.89 2.00 6.52
CA PHE A 49 6.37 1.77 5.19
C PHE A 49 4.88 2.12 5.08
N ASN A 50 4.08 1.65 6.05
CA ASN A 50 2.63 1.90 6.09
C ASN A 50 2.30 3.38 6.18
N ALA A 51 3.10 4.17 6.90
CA ALA A 51 2.92 5.61 7.04
C ALA A 51 3.03 6.40 5.72
N ILE A 52 3.47 5.76 4.63
CA ILE A 52 3.52 6.37 3.28
C ILE A 52 2.12 6.40 2.64
N PHE A 53 1.20 5.55 3.08
CA PHE A 53 -0.10 5.34 2.46
C PHE A 53 -1.22 5.88 3.34
N ALA A 54 -2.32 6.31 2.71
CA ALA A 54 -3.51 6.75 3.43
C ALA A 54 -4.21 5.57 4.12
N HIS A 55 -4.31 4.44 3.42
CA HIS A 55 -4.95 3.22 3.90
C HIS A 55 -4.07 2.01 3.62
N VAL A 56 -4.08 1.05 4.54
CA VAL A 56 -3.29 -0.17 4.45
C VAL A 56 -4.11 -1.39 4.83
N TRP A 57 -4.09 -2.44 3.99
CA TRP A 57 -4.79 -3.70 4.24
C TRP A 57 -3.88 -4.93 4.18
N ASP A 58 -4.15 -5.88 5.08
CA ASP A 58 -3.60 -7.23 5.06
C ASP A 58 -4.62 -8.14 4.37
N VAL A 59 -4.30 -8.62 3.15
CA VAL A 59 -5.26 -9.42 2.37
C VAL A 59 -5.44 -10.86 2.90
N GLY A 60 -4.68 -11.25 3.92
CA GLY A 60 -4.96 -12.44 4.71
C GLY A 60 -6.09 -12.24 5.72
N LYS A 61 -6.48 -10.99 6.00
CA LYS A 61 -7.54 -10.61 6.94
C LYS A 61 -8.73 -9.93 6.26
N THR A 62 -8.48 -9.19 5.19
CA THR A 62 -9.50 -8.46 4.41
C THR A 62 -9.50 -8.99 2.99
N SER A 63 -10.68 -9.33 2.44
CA SER A 63 -10.73 -9.88 1.09
C SER A 63 -10.29 -8.85 0.04
N LEU A 64 -9.67 -9.29 -1.06
CA LEU A 64 -9.25 -8.36 -2.11
C LEU A 64 -10.42 -7.57 -2.73
N LEU A 65 -11.61 -8.18 -2.81
CA LEU A 65 -12.82 -7.50 -3.27
C LEU A 65 -13.21 -6.34 -2.35
N GLU A 66 -13.15 -6.57 -1.03
CA GLU A 66 -13.42 -5.54 -0.02
C GLU A 66 -12.37 -4.42 -0.05
N VAL A 67 -11.09 -4.77 -0.19
CA VAL A 67 -10.00 -3.78 -0.36
C VAL A 67 -10.26 -2.88 -1.59
N VAL A 68 -10.61 -3.47 -2.73
CA VAL A 68 -10.90 -2.70 -3.96
C VAL A 68 -12.12 -1.81 -3.78
N HIS A 69 -13.17 -2.31 -3.11
CA HIS A 69 -14.35 -1.51 -2.81
C HIS A 69 -14.02 -0.31 -1.90
N ASN A 70 -13.31 -0.55 -0.79
CA ASN A 70 -12.95 0.49 0.17
C ASN A 70 -12.06 1.56 -0.47
N ASN A 71 -11.09 1.17 -1.30
CA ASN A 71 -10.24 2.12 -2.02
C ASN A 71 -11.00 3.00 -3.02
N GLN A 72 -12.23 2.65 -3.43
CA GLN A 72 -13.03 3.50 -4.32
C GLN A 72 -13.86 4.57 -3.58
N ILE A 73 -14.07 4.40 -2.27
CA ILE A 73 -15.00 5.22 -1.48
C ILE A 73 -14.30 6.03 -0.37
N GLU A 74 -13.13 5.59 0.08
CA GLU A 74 -12.24 6.32 1.00
C GLU A 74 -11.33 7.29 0.23
#